data_AF-A0A6I1K5W4-F1
#
_entry.id   AF-A0A6I1K5W4-F1
#
_cell.length_a   1.000
_cell.length_b   1.000
_cell.length_c   1.000
_cell.angle_alpha   90.00
_cell.angle_beta   90.00
_cell.angle_gamma   90.00
#
_symmetry.space_group_name_H-M   'P 1'
#
loop_
_entity.id
_entity.type
_entity.pdbx_description
1 polymer ?
#
loop_
_entity_poly.entity_id
_entity_poly.type
_entity_poly.pdbx_seq_one_letter_code
_entity_poly.pdbx_strand_id
1 'polypeptide(L)'
;MNHDSPPVPSPARTLKIEADGDFAQGRLKPKIRLMGHWLERAGFAPGGRVHITCERPGVLVLREVAPDRSPPRQMAERLTDPT
;
A
#
# COMPACT_ATOMS: atom_id res chain seq x y z
N MET A 1 -4.73 -21.11 -23.71
CA MET A 1 -3.52 -21.24 -22.87
C MET A 1 -3.23 -19.89 -22.25
N ASN A 2 -3.70 -19.66 -21.03
CA ASN A 2 -3.43 -18.40 -20.31
C ASN A 2 -1.96 -18.44 -19.88
N HIS A 3 -1.14 -17.54 -20.43
CA HIS A 3 0.23 -17.33 -19.98
C HIS A 3 0.17 -16.51 -18.70
N ASP A 4 0.01 -17.18 -17.57
CA ASP A 4 0.24 -16.57 -16.26
C ASP A 4 1.76 -16.48 -16.08
N SER A 5 2.36 -15.43 -16.62
CA SER A 5 3.80 -15.21 -16.53
C SER A 5 4.21 -14.95 -15.08
N PRO A 6 5.37 -15.50 -14.66
CA PRO A 6 6.16 -15.05 -13.54
C PRO A 6 5.91 -13.63 -13.05
N PRO A 7 5.45 -13.28 -11.83
CA PRO A 7 5.70 -11.92 -11.37
C PRO A 7 7.22 -11.73 -11.35
N VAL A 8 7.74 -11.00 -12.34
CA VAL A 8 9.18 -10.75 -12.45
C VAL A 8 9.63 -10.04 -11.17
N PRO A 9 10.59 -10.60 -10.41
CA PRO A 9 11.02 -9.99 -9.17
C PRO A 9 11.56 -8.60 -9.49
N SER A 10 10.92 -7.57 -8.94
CA SER A 10 11.47 -6.23 -8.99
C SER A 10 12.85 -6.26 -8.31
N PRO A 11 13.90 -5.67 -8.91
CA PRO A 11 15.24 -5.70 -8.35
C PRO A 11 15.21 -5.16 -6.91
N ALA A 12 15.84 -5.89 -5.99
CA ALA A 12 15.93 -5.50 -4.59
C ALA A 12 16.60 -4.13 -4.46
N ARG A 13 16.02 -3.24 -3.65
CA ARG A 13 16.57 -1.89 -3.41
C ARG A 13 16.74 -1.67 -1.93
N THR A 14 17.89 -1.11 -1.57
CA THR A 14 18.17 -0.64 -0.22
C THR A 14 17.95 0.86 -0.18
N LEU A 15 17.15 1.33 0.79
CA LEU A 15 16.91 2.74 1.01
C LEU A 15 17.51 3.15 2.35
N LYS A 16 17.91 4.41 2.46
CA LYS A 16 18.41 4.99 3.70
C LYS A 16 17.23 5.37 4.59
N ILE A 17 17.32 5.00 5.88
CA ILE A 17 16.49 5.60 6.92
C ILE A 17 17.13 6.94 7.31
N GLU A 18 16.36 8.00 7.19
CA GLU A 18 16.75 9.36 7.54
C GLU A 18 16.22 9.73 8.92
N ALA A 19 16.92 10.63 9.62
CA ALA A 19 16.36 11.32 10.77
C ALA A 19 15.48 12.47 10.28
N ASP A 20 14.29 12.60 10.85
CA ASP A 20 13.32 13.65 10.54
C ASP A 20 12.80 14.29 11.84
N GLY A 21 12.58 15.60 11.84
CA GLY A 21 12.10 16.33 13.01
C GLY A 21 13.03 17.46 13.45
N ASP A 22 12.90 17.85 14.72
CA ASP A 22 13.65 18.96 15.29
C ASP A 22 15.01 18.47 15.82
N PHE A 23 16.07 18.82 15.08
CA PHE A 23 17.44 18.49 15.43
C PHE A 23 17.96 19.30 16.63
N ALA A 24 17.52 20.54 16.80
CA ALA A 24 17.97 21.40 17.89
C ALA A 24 17.38 20.96 19.23
N GLN A 25 16.14 20.48 19.23
CA GLN A 25 15.48 19.94 20.43
C GLN A 25 15.66 18.42 20.62
N GLY A 26 16.40 17.75 19.73
CA GLY A 26 16.63 16.30 19.79
C GLY A 26 15.38 15.45 19.54
N ARG A 27 14.29 16.03 19.03
CA ARG A 27 13.00 15.35 18.79
C ARG A 27 13.00 14.75 17.38
N LEU A 28 13.87 13.76 17.18
CA LEU A 28 14.03 13.07 15.90
C LEU A 28 13.18 11.80 15.84
N LYS A 29 12.69 11.50 14.64
CA LYS A 29 11.96 10.27 14.28
C LYS A 29 12.60 9.64 13.03
N PRO A 30 12.59 8.31 12.91
CA PRO A 30 13.04 7.65 11.68
C PRO A 30 12.04 7.89 10.55
N LYS A 31 12.55 8.20 9.35
CA LYS A 31 11.78 8.39 8.12
C LYS A 31 12.40 7.58 6.98
N ILE A 32 11.56 6.93 6.17
CA ILE A 32 11.98 6.27 4.92
C ILE A 32 11.18 6.86 3.76
N ARG A 33 11.86 7.25 2.68
CA ARG A 33 11.22 7.81 1.48
C ARG A 33 11.08 6.74 0.40
N LEU A 34 9.87 6.23 0.22
CA LEU A 34 9.51 5.32 -0.87
C LEU A 34 9.09 6.13 -2.10
N MET A 35 10.01 6.36 -3.05
CA MET A 35 9.72 7.14 -4.26
C MET A 35 10.42 6.59 -5.49
N GLY A 36 9.74 6.68 -6.64
CA GLY A 36 10.29 6.48 -7.98
C GLY A 36 9.46 5.50 -8.81
N HIS A 37 9.74 5.42 -10.11
CA HIS A 37 9.04 4.53 -11.05
C HIS A 37 9.09 3.04 -10.69
N TRP A 38 10.01 2.64 -9.81
CA TRP A 38 10.06 1.26 -9.31
C TRP A 38 8.86 0.93 -8.42
N LEU A 39 8.29 1.91 -7.74
CA LEU A 39 7.12 1.75 -6.87
C LEU A 39 5.85 1.54 -7.72
N GLU A 40 5.71 2.30 -8.81
CA GLU A 40 4.67 2.11 -9.83
C GLU A 40 4.77 0.72 -10.48
N ARG A 41 5.98 0.28 -10.85
CA ARG A 41 6.20 -1.09 -11.38
C ARG A 41 5.90 -2.18 -10.37
N ALA A 42 5.94 -1.89 -9.07
CA ALA A 42 5.55 -2.80 -8.01
C ALA A 42 4.03 -2.81 -7.75
N GLY A 43 3.25 -2.07 -8.54
CA GLY A 43 1.78 -2.04 -8.46
C GLY A 43 1.21 -0.89 -7.63
N PHE A 44 2.03 0.03 -7.10
CA PHE A 44 1.56 1.15 -6.30
C PHE A 44 1.38 2.40 -7.17
N ALA A 45 0.13 2.80 -7.41
CA ALA A 45 -0.19 3.99 -8.20
C ALA A 45 -0.18 5.28 -7.35
N PRO A 46 0.19 6.45 -7.93
CA PRO A 46 -0.04 7.75 -7.31
C PRO A 46 -1.50 7.94 -6.91
N GLY A 47 -1.74 8.45 -5.70
CA GLY A 47 -3.10 8.61 -5.14
C GLY A 47 -3.69 7.35 -4.51
N GLY A 48 -3.05 6.19 -4.69
CA GLY A 48 -3.39 4.96 -3.99
C GLY A 48 -3.17 5.05 -2.48
N ARG A 49 -3.79 4.14 -1.73
CA ARG A 49 -3.58 3.99 -0.29
C ARG A 49 -2.88 2.67 -0.01
N VAL A 50 -2.03 2.64 1.00
CA VAL A 50 -1.34 1.42 1.45
C VAL A 50 -1.66 1.14 2.91
N HIS A 51 -1.84 -0.14 3.23
CA HIS A 51 -1.88 -0.63 4.58
C HIS A 51 -0.48 -1.08 4.98
N ILE A 52 -0.03 -0.67 6.17
CA ILE A 52 1.29 -1.00 6.71
C ILE A 52 1.10 -1.86 7.95
N THR A 53 1.75 -3.02 7.96
CA THR A 53 1.77 -3.92 9.11
C THR A 53 3.20 -4.14 9.60
N CYS A 54 3.37 -4.18 10.91
CA CYS A 54 4.62 -4.61 11.55
C CYS A 54 4.51 -6.11 11.82
N GLU A 55 5.15 -6.94 11.00
CA GLU A 55 5.12 -8.39 11.25
C GLU A 55 6.05 -8.79 12.41
N ARG A 56 7.23 -8.14 12.49
CA ARG A 56 8.22 -8.34 13.56
C ARG A 56 9.20 -7.17 13.60
N PRO A 57 10.04 -7.04 14.65
CA PRO A 57 11.06 -5.99 14.69
C PRO A 57 11.93 -5.97 13.43
N GLY A 58 12.01 -4.81 12.78
CA GLY A 58 12.76 -4.60 11.54
C GLY A 58 12.08 -5.08 10.25
N VAL A 59 10.84 -5.60 10.30
CA VAL A 59 10.10 -6.05 9.11
C VAL A 59 8.75 -5.36 9.02
N LEU A 60 8.60 -4.53 8.00
CA LEU A 60 7.34 -3.89 7.62
C LEU A 60 6.84 -4.48 6.32
N VAL A 61 5.55 -4.78 6.28
CA VAL A 61 4.88 -5.22 5.05
C VAL A 61 3.89 -4.16 4.60
N LEU A 62 4.03 -3.75 3.34
CA LEU A 62 3.17 -2.78 2.68
C LEU A 62 2.28 -3.52 1.69
N ARG A 63 0.97 -3.25 1.74
CA ARG A 63 -0.02 -3.79 0.80
C ARG A 63 -0.89 -2.67 0.28
N GLU A 64 -1.19 -2.67 -1.01
CA GLU A 64 -2.17 -1.73 -1.56
C GLU A 64 -3.55 -2.00 -0.96
N VAL A 65 -4.26 -0.93 -0.59
CA VAL A 65 -5.66 -1.01 -0.21
C VAL A 65 -6.46 -0.93 -1.50
N ALA A 66 -7.05 -2.05 -1.91
CA ALA A 66 -7.97 -2.05 -3.04
C ALA A 66 -9.06 -1.00 -2.79
N PRO A 67 -9.45 -0.22 -3.82
CA PRO A 67 -10.60 0.66 -3.69
C PRO A 67 -11.80 -0.20 -3.31
N ASP A 68 -12.58 0.26 -2.32
CA ASP A 68 -13.77 -0.44 -1.87
C ASP A 68 -14.69 -0.67 -3.07
N ARG A 69 -14.77 -1.92 -3.53
CA ARG A 69 -15.62 -2.33 -4.65
C ARG A 69 -16.99 -2.81 -4.15
N SER A 70 -17.37 -2.46 -2.92
CA SER A 70 -18.71 -2.68 -2.42
C SER A 70 -19.69 -1.94 -3.34
N PRO A 71 -20.67 -2.64 -3.95
CA PRO A 71 -21.72 -1.95 -4.67
C PRO A 71 -22.42 -0.99 -3.70
N PRO A 72 -22.83 0.22 -4.15
CA PRO A 72 -23.57 1.13 -3.31
C PRO A 72 -24.75 0.39 -2.70
N ARG A 73 -24.93 0.54 -1.39
CA ARG A 73 -25.90 -0.19 -0.55
C ARG A 73 -27.37 0.05 -0.93
N GLN A 74 -27.66 0.66 -2.08
CA GLN A 74 -28.98 1.11 -2.55
C GLN A 74 -29.77 0.07 -3.38
N MET A 75 -29.29 -1.15 -3.57
CA MET A 75 -30.05 -2.18 -4.32
C MET A 75 -30.49 -3.39 -3.51
N ALA A 76 -30.24 -3.43 -2.20
CA ALA A 76 -30.64 -4.56 -1.34
C ALA A 76 -32.09 -4.46 -0.80
N GLU A 77 -32.77 -3.33 -0.98
CA GLU A 77 -34.09 -3.08 -0.35
C GLU A 77 -35.30 -3.18 -1.32
N ARG A 78 -35.11 -3.62 -2.58
CA ARG A 78 -36.21 -3.70 -3.56
C ARG A 78 -36.66 -5.12 -3.94
N LEU A 79 -36.27 -6.14 -3.18
CA LEU A 79 -36.73 -7.51 -3.41
C LEU A 79 -37.23 -8.18 -2.12
N THR A 80 -38.18 -7.52 -1.46
CA THR A 80 -39.10 -8.20 -0.52
C THR A 80 -40.45 -7.47 -0.57
N ASP A 81 -41.26 -7.76 -1.59
CA ASP A 81 -42.71 -7.77 -1.39
C ASP A 81 -43.37 -8.61 -2.49
N PRO A 82 -43.88 -9.81 -2.17
CA PRO A 82 -44.84 -10.53 -2.99
C PRO A 82 -46.26 -10.10 -2.59
N THR A 83 -47.06 -9.65 -3.55
CA THR A 83 -48.52 -9.75 -3.49
C THR A 83 -49.04 -10.08 -4.87
#